data_AF-A0A8T3E9V4-F1
#
_entry.id   AF-A0A8T3E9V4-F1
#
_cell.length_a   1.000
_cell.length_b   1.000
_cell.length_c   1.000
_cell.angle_alpha   90.00
_cell.angle_beta   90.00
_cell.angle_gamma   90.00
#
_symmetry.space_group_name_H-M   'P 1'
#
loop_
_entity.id
_entity.type
_entity.pdbx_description
1 polymer ?
#
loop_
_entity_poly.entity_id
_entity_poly.type
_entity_poly.pdbx_seq_one_letter_code
_entity_poly.pdbx_strand_id
1 'polypeptide(L)'
;MVLVGTQCDLRQDVKVLIELARRRESPVPEADAHALAEKVGAVAYLESSALTQKNLKEVFDAAITAGLRHAERRARRERKVRTTADKMRMLSKAWWKKYVCIQ
;
A
#
# COMPACT_ATOMS: atom_id res chain seq x y z
N MET A 1 0.56 0.42 0.02
CA MET A 1 0.14 1.57 0.83
C MET A 1 0.66 1.35 2.24
N VAL A 2 1.19 2.38 2.88
CA VAL A 2 1.63 2.36 4.28
C VAL A 2 0.70 3.31 5.03
N LEU A 3 0.16 2.91 6.18
CA LEU A 3 -0.58 3.80 7.07
C LEU A 3 0.41 4.43 8.06
N VAL A 4 0.32 5.74 8.26
CA VAL A 4 1.23 6.46 9.15
C VAL A 4 0.44 7.27 10.16
N GLY A 5 0.62 6.99 11.45
CA GLY A 5 0.17 7.86 12.54
C GLY A 5 1.18 8.98 12.76
N THR A 6 0.75 10.23 12.66
CA THR A 6 1.63 11.39 12.85
C THR A 6 1.47 12.00 14.23
N GLN A 7 2.42 12.85 14.61
CA GLN A 7 2.39 13.61 15.88
C GLN A 7 2.30 12.70 17.12
N CYS A 8 2.98 11.55 17.10
CA CYS A 8 2.94 10.60 18.21
C CYS A 8 3.52 11.16 19.53
N ASP A 9 4.29 12.25 19.45
CA ASP A 9 4.75 13.03 20.61
C ASP A 9 3.60 13.65 21.41
N LEU A 10 2.47 13.95 20.78
CA LEU A 10 1.32 14.59 21.44
C LEU A 10 0.45 13.61 22.24
N ARG A 11 0.68 12.30 22.12
CA ARG A 11 -0.11 11.26 22.81
C ARG A 11 -0.10 11.41 24.33
N GLN A 12 0.96 11.99 24.89
CA GLN A 12 1.14 12.24 26.32
C GLN A 12 1.20 13.74 26.67
N ASP A 13 1.00 14.63 25.69
CA ASP A 13 1.03 16.07 25.95
C ASP A 13 -0.22 16.49 26.74
N VAL A 14 -0.01 17.03 27.93
CA VAL A 14 -1.10 17.37 28.87
C VAL A 14 -2.04 18.41 28.28
N LYS A 15 -1.54 19.40 27.51
CA LYS A 15 -2.38 20.43 26.93
C LYS A 15 -3.27 19.85 25.83
N VAL A 16 -2.71 18.98 24.99
CA VAL A 16 -3.47 18.26 23.95
C VAL A 16 -4.51 17.35 24.58
N LEU A 17 -4.16 16.61 25.62
CA LEU A 17 -5.10 15.73 26.32
C LEU A 17 -6.27 16.51 26.94
N ILE A 18 -6.02 17.67 27.54
CA ILE A 18 -7.08 18.55 28.08
C ILE A 18 -8.00 19.03 26.95
N GLU A 19 -7.44 19.46 25.81
CA GLU A 19 -8.23 19.95 24.69
C GLU A 19 -9.07 18.86 24.02
N LEU A 20 -8.52 17.65 23.86
CA LEU A 20 -9.28 16.49 23.39
C LEU A 20 -10.40 16.12 24.37
N ALA A 21 -10.13 16.11 25.67
CA ALA A 21 -11.13 15.80 26.68
C ALA A 21 -12.30 16.80 26.67
N ARG A 22 -12.05 18.09 26.42
CA ARG A 22 -13.11 19.10 26.24
C ARG A 22 -14.06 18.79 25.08
N ARG A 23 -13.55 18.09 24.06
CA ARG A 23 -14.30 17.63 22.88
C ARG A 23 -14.84 16.20 23.03
N ARG A 24 -14.62 15.56 24.19
CA ARG A 24 -14.92 14.13 24.45
C ARG A 24 -14.18 13.19 23.50
N GLU A 25 -12.98 13.58 23.08
CA GLU A 25 -12.08 12.79 22.24
C GLU A 25 -10.88 12.30 23.06
N SER A 26 -10.13 11.37 22.48
CA SER A 26 -8.86 10.87 23.03
C SER A 26 -7.88 10.58 21.89
N PRO A 27 -6.57 10.55 22.15
CA PRO A 27 -5.60 10.14 21.14
C PRO A 27 -5.93 8.74 20.60
N VAL A 28 -5.76 8.54 19.29
CA VAL A 28 -6.08 7.27 18.63
C VAL A 28 -5.27 6.14 19.27
N PRO A 29 -5.89 5.09 19.82
CA PRO A 29 -5.17 3.93 20.34
C PRO A 29 -4.38 3.22 19.23
N GLU A 30 -3.19 2.72 19.55
CA GLU A 30 -2.36 2.00 18.57
C GLU A 30 -3.11 0.77 18.01
N ALA A 31 -3.85 0.05 18.86
CA ALA A 31 -4.65 -1.10 18.45
C ALA A 31 -5.70 -0.75 17.37
N ASP A 32 -6.37 0.39 17.52
CA ASP A 32 -7.38 0.85 16.55
C ASP A 32 -6.72 1.26 15.23
N ALA A 33 -5.55 1.88 15.30
CA ALA A 33 -4.79 2.26 14.12
C ALA A 33 -4.26 1.02 13.36
N HIS A 34 -3.80 0.00 14.08
CA HIS A 34 -3.44 -1.30 13.51
C HIS A 34 -4.63 -1.98 12.85
N ALA A 35 -5.78 -2.04 13.53
CA ALA A 35 -7.02 -2.60 12.97
C ALA A 35 -7.45 -1.86 11.70
N LEU A 36 -7.32 -0.53 11.67
CA LEU A 36 -7.57 0.26 10.47
C LEU A 36 -6.59 -0.10 9.35
N ALA A 37 -5.30 -0.23 9.65
CA ALA A 37 -4.27 -0.59 8.69
C ALA A 37 -4.59 -1.92 7.99
N GLU A 38 -4.99 -2.93 8.77
CA GLU A 38 -5.44 -4.22 8.25
C GLU A 38 -6.69 -4.07 7.38
N LYS A 39 -7.70 -3.36 7.88
CA LYS A 39 -8.97 -3.13 7.17
C LYS A 39 -8.78 -2.48 5.80
N VAL A 40 -7.85 -1.54 5.67
CA VAL A 40 -7.57 -0.86 4.40
C VAL A 40 -6.52 -1.58 3.53
N GLY A 41 -6.01 -2.73 3.98
CA GLY A 41 -4.99 -3.48 3.27
C GLY A 41 -3.64 -2.74 3.17
N ALA A 42 -3.31 -1.93 4.19
CA ALA A 42 -1.99 -1.34 4.30
C ALA A 42 -0.95 -2.44 4.51
N VAL A 43 0.24 -2.27 3.93
CA VAL A 43 1.34 -3.24 4.07
C VAL A 43 2.08 -3.09 5.41
N ALA A 44 1.88 -1.96 6.09
CA ALA A 44 2.45 -1.64 7.39
C ALA A 44 1.69 -0.46 8.00
N TYR A 45 1.71 -0.39 9.34
CA TYR A 45 1.40 0.79 10.12
C TYR A 45 2.64 1.22 10.89
N LEU A 46 2.91 2.52 10.92
CA LEU A 46 4.04 3.13 11.62
C LEU A 46 3.59 4.43 12.26
N GLU A 47 4.13 4.77 13.44
CA GLU A 47 3.95 6.09 14.05
C GLU A 47 5.21 6.93 13.94
N SER A 48 5.06 8.23 13.72
CA SER A 48 6.18 9.18 13.65
C SER A 48 5.86 10.53 14.29
N SER A 49 6.94 11.25 14.61
CA SER A 49 6.89 12.62 15.08
C SER A 49 7.93 13.43 14.33
N ALA A 50 7.46 14.43 13.57
CA ALA A 50 8.35 15.37 12.91
C ALA A 50 9.07 16.28 13.92
N LEU A 51 8.41 16.59 15.05
CA LEU A 51 8.94 17.47 16.10
C LEU A 51 10.15 16.83 16.79
N THR A 52 10.01 15.57 17.19
CA THR A 52 11.06 14.83 17.90
C THR A 52 11.96 14.01 16.96
N GLN A 53 11.69 14.09 15.65
CA GLN A 53 12.33 13.27 14.61
C GLN A 53 12.19 11.76 14.81
N LYS A 54 11.26 11.32 15.67
CA LYS A 54 11.00 9.90 15.92
C LYS A 54 10.44 9.23 14.67
N ASN A 55 11.07 8.11 14.28
CA ASN A 55 10.64 7.18 13.24
C ASN A 55 10.50 7.75 11.81
N LEU A 56 11.05 8.94 11.53
CA LEU A 56 10.92 9.55 10.20
C LEU A 56 11.59 8.70 9.12
N LYS A 57 12.82 8.24 9.38
CA LYS A 57 13.58 7.43 8.43
C LYS A 57 12.86 6.12 8.11
N GLU A 58 12.35 5.44 9.13
CA GLU A 58 11.65 4.17 9.04
C GLU A 58 10.36 4.30 8.22
N VAL A 59 9.61 5.39 8.41
CA VAL A 59 8.42 5.70 7.60
C VAL A 59 8.77 5.86 6.13
N PHE A 60 9.83 6.62 5.81
CA PHE A 60 10.24 6.83 4.44
C PHE A 60 10.80 5.54 3.80
N ASP A 61 11.63 4.79 4.51
CA ASP A 61 12.18 3.51 4.03
C ASP A 61 11.05 2.51 3.71
N ALA A 62 10.04 2.42 4.59
CA ALA A 62 8.87 1.57 4.38
C ALA A 62 8.05 2.01 3.16
N ALA A 63 7.84 3.32 2.99
CA ALA A 63 7.11 3.88 1.86
C ALA A 63 7.83 3.60 0.52
N ILE A 64 9.14 3.84 0.47
CA ILE A 64 9.99 3.57 -0.71
C ILE A 64 9.92 2.09 -1.06
N THR A 65 10.16 1.21 -0.09
CA THR A 65 10.13 -0.24 -0.27
C THR A 65 8.76 -0.71 -0.77
N ALA A 66 7.68 -0.20 -0.18
CA ALA A 66 6.32 -0.52 -0.60
C ALA A 66 6.03 -0.05 -2.03
N GLY A 67 6.55 1.11 -2.42
CA GLY A 67 6.46 1.67 -3.78
C GLY A 67 7.16 0.79 -4.81
N LEU A 68 8.42 0.40 -4.55
CA LEU A 68 9.19 -0.49 -5.43
C LEU A 68 8.49 -1.83 -5.63
N ARG A 69 8.08 -2.50 -4.53
CA ARG A 69 7.33 -3.76 -4.60
C ARG A 69 6.00 -3.61 -5.35
N HIS A 70 5.34 -2.46 -5.27
CA HIS A 70 4.13 -2.20 -6.02
C HIS A 70 4.41 -2.09 -7.53
N ALA A 71 5.45 -1.35 -7.92
CA ALA A 71 5.86 -1.21 -9.31
C ALA A 71 6.24 -2.57 -9.95
N GLU A 72 7.03 -3.38 -9.24
CA GLU A 72 7.40 -4.73 -9.69
C GLU A 72 6.19 -5.64 -9.93
N ARG A 73 5.22 -5.62 -8.99
CA ARG A 73 3.98 -6.40 -9.13
C ARG A 73 3.15 -5.95 -10.34
N ARG A 74 3.07 -4.65 -10.61
CA ARG A 74 2.42 -4.13 -11.83
C ARG A 74 3.13 -4.60 -13.09
N ALA A 75 4.44 -4.41 -13.17
CA ALA A 75 5.23 -4.84 -14.32
C ALA A 75 5.13 -6.36 -14.58
N ARG A 76 5.10 -7.18 -13.52
CA ARG A 76 4.91 -8.64 -13.64
C ARG A 76 3.51 -9.00 -14.15
N ARG A 77 2.46 -8.33 -13.66
CA ARG A 77 1.08 -8.54 -14.15
C ARG A 77 0.95 -8.17 -15.62
N GLU A 78 1.47 -7.03 -16.03
CA GLU A 78 1.46 -6.58 -17.43
C GLU A 78 2.24 -7.52 -18.36
N ARG A 79 3.37 -8.06 -17.92
CA ARG A 79 4.11 -9.08 -18.68
C ARG A 79 3.27 -10.35 -18.89
N LYS A 80 2.62 -10.88 -17.84
CA LYS A 80 1.76 -12.06 -17.93
C LYS A 80 0.58 -11.86 -18.89
N VAL A 81 -0.06 -10.68 -18.83
CA VAL A 81 -1.16 -10.32 -19.75
C VAL A 81 -0.68 -10.33 -21.19
N ARG A 82 0.45 -9.68 -21.48
CA ARG A 82 1.07 -9.68 -22.82
C ARG A 82 1.37 -11.10 -23.32
N THR A 83 2.01 -11.92 -22.49
CA THR A 83 2.33 -13.31 -22.87
C THR A 83 1.07 -14.14 -23.17
N THR A 84 -0.01 -13.93 -22.43
CA THR A 84 -1.28 -14.65 -22.65
C THR A 84 -1.95 -14.21 -23.95
N ALA A 85 -1.95 -12.90 -24.22
CA ALA A 85 -2.45 -12.34 -25.49
C ALA A 85 -1.63 -12.83 -26.69
N ASP A 86 -0.30 -12.91 -26.56
CA ASP A 86 0.58 -13.45 -27.60
C ASP A 86 0.28 -14.92 -27.92
N LYS A 87 0.05 -15.74 -26.88
CA LYS A 87 -0.35 -17.16 -27.05
C LYS A 87 -1.71 -17.28 -27.76
N MET A 88 -2.71 -16.50 -27.35
CA MET A 88 -4.02 -16.47 -28.03
C MET A 88 -3.88 -16.07 -29.50
N ARG A 89 -3.05 -15.07 -29.80
CA ARG A 89 -2.78 -14.64 -31.18
C ARG A 89 -2.09 -15.72 -32.00
N MET A 90 -1.13 -16.45 -31.43
CA MET A 90 -0.48 -17.59 -32.09
C MET A 90 -1.47 -18.72 -32.38
N LEU A 91 -2.31 -19.09 -31.41
CA LEU A 91 -3.33 -20.13 -31.59
C LEU A 91 -4.32 -19.75 -32.69
N SER A 92 -4.80 -18.49 -32.69
CA SER A 92 -5.65 -17.97 -33.76
C SER A 92 -4.97 -18.10 -35.13
N LYS A 93 -3.73 -17.60 -35.29
CA LYS A 93 -2.98 -17.74 -36.55
C LYS A 93 -2.82 -19.19 -37.00
N ALA A 94 -2.53 -20.11 -36.08
CA ALA A 94 -2.38 -21.52 -36.38
C ALA A 94 -3.70 -22.14 -36.88
N TRP A 95 -4.83 -21.75 -36.27
CA TRP A 95 -6.16 -22.21 -36.67
C TRP A 95 -6.56 -21.68 -38.05
N TRP A 96 -6.31 -20.40 -38.32
CA TRP A 96 -6.52 -19.80 -39.65
C TRP A 96 -5.69 -20.47 -40.74
N LYS A 97 -4.42 -20.77 -40.46
CA LYS A 97 -3.56 -21.49 -41.40
C LYS A 97 -4.08 -22.89 -41.69
N LYS A 98 -4.63 -23.57 -40.66
CA LYS A 98 -5.23 -24.89 -40.81
C LYS A 98 -6.53 -24.85 -41.63
N TYR A 99 -7.35 -23.81 -41.45
CA TYR A 99 -8.58 -23.61 -42.22
C TYR A 99 -8.30 -23.33 -43.70
N VAL A 100 -7.30 -22.49 -44.00
CA VAL A 100 -6.91 -22.12 -45.37
C VAL A 100 -6.29 -23.29 -46.14
N CYS A 101 -5.57 -24.21 -45.47
CA CYS A 101 -4.96 -25.38 -46.13
C CYS A 101 -5.92 -26.56 -46.37
N ILE A 102 -7.20 -26.43 -46.03
CA ILE A 102 -8.23 -27.46 -46.25
C ILE A 102 -9.20 -27.07 -47.41
N GLN A 103 -9.01 -25.89 -48.02
CA GLN A 103 -9.63 -25.50 -49.30
C GLN A 103 -8.71 -25.76 -50.49
#